data_AF-A0A167KIE6-F1
#
_entry.id   AF-A0A167KIE6-F1
#
_cell.length_a   1.000
_cell.length_b   1.000
_cell.length_c   1.000
_cell.angle_alpha   90.00
_cell.angle_beta   90.00
_cell.angle_gamma   90.00
#
_symmetry.space_group_name_H-M   'P 1'
#
loop_
_entity.id
_entity.type
_entity.pdbx_description
1 polymer ?
#
loop_
_entity_poly.entity_id
_entity_poly.type
_entity_poly.pdbx_seq_one_letter_code
_entity_poly.pdbx_strand_id
1 'polypeptide(L)'
;MSQTIETIQRKSGTIRLVVIAITALVIVFNLYQLVFNNQINYFDNALFNILWTSDQVNQWVLLLASAPILLFVVAAIYWVCKLLSLFEKGMFFSHQCFRCFINFIFLKIASTVYYIALTLGVGFWHKAIFGDAEVVLTIDFDELITLGLLAIVAYLLKAAKEIEDENKEFI
;
A
#
# COMPACT_ATOMS: atom_id res chain seq x y z
N MET A 1 20.87 -18.72 21.76
CA MET A 1 19.98 -17.88 20.93
C MET A 1 19.20 -16.99 21.89
N SER A 2 19.30 -15.66 21.81
CA SER A 2 18.80 -14.79 22.88
C SER A 2 17.27 -14.81 22.94
N GLN A 3 16.69 -14.79 24.16
CA GLN A 3 15.23 -14.75 24.39
C GLN A 3 14.51 -13.63 23.61
N THR A 4 15.26 -12.58 23.26
CA THR A 4 14.80 -11.44 22.45
C THR A 4 14.41 -11.86 21.03
N ILE A 5 15.20 -12.72 20.38
CA ILE A 5 14.95 -13.15 18.99
C ILE A 5 13.71 -14.03 18.90
N GLU A 6 13.55 -14.96 19.84
CA GLU A 6 12.40 -15.86 19.91
C GLU A 6 11.09 -15.10 20.17
N THR A 7 11.16 -14.05 21.00
CA THR A 7 10.03 -13.14 21.25
C THR A 7 9.62 -12.39 19.98
N ILE A 8 10.58 -11.91 19.18
CA ILE A 8 10.32 -11.21 17.92
C ILE A 8 9.70 -12.15 16.88
N GLN A 9 10.19 -13.39 16.78
CA GLN A 9 9.66 -14.41 15.87
C GLN A 9 8.18 -14.70 16.16
N ARG A 10 7.83 -14.94 17.44
CA ARG A 10 6.44 -15.21 17.86
C ARG A 10 5.52 -14.01 17.67
N LYS A 11 6.00 -12.79 17.98
CA LYS A 11 5.22 -11.55 17.76
C LYS A 11 4.96 -11.29 16.29
N SER A 12 5.92 -11.57 15.41
CA SER A 12 5.79 -11.36 13.96
C SER A 12 4.63 -12.17 13.36
N GLY A 13 4.46 -13.42 13.78
CA GLY A 13 3.32 -14.26 13.36
C GLY A 13 1.96 -13.76 13.82
N THR A 14 1.88 -13.24 15.04
CA THR A 14 0.65 -12.63 15.56
C THR A 14 0.31 -11.35 14.79
N ILE A 15 1.31 -10.49 14.56
CA ILE A 15 1.15 -9.26 13.78
C ILE A 15 0.71 -9.58 12.35
N ARG A 16 1.24 -10.64 11.72
CA ARG A 16 0.83 -11.05 10.37
C ARG A 16 -0.65 -11.39 10.31
N LEU A 17 -1.16 -12.17 11.26
CA LEU A 17 -2.58 -12.52 11.33
C LEU A 17 -3.45 -11.28 11.54
N VAL A 18 -3.04 -10.36 12.41
CA VAL A 18 -3.73 -9.10 12.65
C VAL A 18 -3.81 -8.26 11.37
N VAL A 19 -2.70 -8.12 10.64
CA VAL A 19 -2.66 -7.37 9.36
C VAL A 19 -3.61 -7.97 8.34
N ILE A 20 -3.64 -9.31 8.21
CA ILE A 20 -4.57 -10.00 7.30
C ILE A 20 -6.02 -9.76 7.72
N ALA A 21 -6.33 -9.88 9.02
CA ALA A 21 -7.68 -9.70 9.54
C ALA A 21 -8.22 -8.27 9.30
N ILE A 22 -7.40 -7.25 9.58
CA ILE A 22 -7.76 -5.85 9.32
C ILE A 22 -7.99 -5.62 7.83
N THR A 23 -7.09 -6.13 6.98
CA THR A 23 -7.23 -5.99 5.51
C THR A 23 -8.52 -6.64 5.01
N ALA A 24 -8.83 -7.86 5.47
CA ALA A 24 -10.05 -8.56 5.10
C ALA A 24 -11.29 -7.76 5.52
N LEU A 25 -11.29 -7.20 6.74
CA LEU A 25 -12.39 -6.37 7.23
C LEU A 25 -12.60 -5.12 6.36
N VAL A 26 -11.52 -4.43 5.98
CA VAL A 26 -11.59 -3.24 5.10
C VAL A 26 -12.12 -3.60 3.71
N ILE A 27 -11.68 -4.72 3.13
CA ILE A 27 -12.17 -5.18 1.82
C ILE A 27 -13.66 -5.54 1.89
N VAL A 28 -14.07 -6.28 2.92
CA VAL A 28 -15.47 -6.65 3.14
C VAL A 28 -16.35 -5.41 3.34
N PHE A 29 -15.87 -4.44 4.10
CA PHE A 29 -16.57 -3.16 4.28
C PHE A 29 -16.76 -2.43 2.95
N ASN A 30 -15.71 -2.31 2.13
CA ASN A 30 -15.83 -1.66 0.82
C ASN A 30 -16.76 -2.43 -0.14
N LEU A 31 -16.72 -3.76 -0.11
CA LEU A 31 -17.63 -4.58 -0.90
C LEU A 31 -19.09 -4.40 -0.47
N TYR A 32 -19.33 -4.34 0.84
CA TYR A 32 -20.65 -4.06 1.40
C TYR A 32 -21.17 -2.69 0.93
N GLN A 33 -20.34 -1.65 1.02
CA GLN A 33 -20.69 -0.30 0.57
C GLN A 33 -20.99 -0.25 -0.94
N LEU A 34 -20.23 -0.99 -1.75
CA LEU A 34 -20.46 -1.07 -3.19
C LEU A 34 -21.78 -1.79 -3.52
N VAL A 35 -22.04 -2.95 -2.91
CA VAL A 35 -23.18 -3.81 -3.27
C VAL A 35 -24.51 -3.28 -2.72
N PHE A 36 -24.53 -2.78 -1.48
CA PHE A 36 -25.77 -2.38 -0.81
C PHE A 36 -26.06 -0.89 -0.91
N ASN A 37 -25.01 -0.05 -0.96
CA ASN A 37 -25.15 1.40 -0.93
C ASN A 37 -24.73 2.07 -2.25
N ASN A 38 -24.25 1.30 -3.23
CA ASN A 38 -23.70 1.79 -4.49
C ASN A 38 -22.68 2.94 -4.30
N GLN A 39 -21.76 2.78 -3.34
CA GLN A 39 -20.77 3.79 -2.97
C GLN A 39 -19.35 3.25 -3.02
N ILE A 40 -18.42 4.10 -3.45
CA ILE A 40 -16.98 3.85 -3.42
C ILE A 40 -16.37 4.76 -2.34
N ASN A 41 -15.72 4.15 -1.33
CA ASN A 41 -15.15 4.87 -0.19
C ASN A 41 -13.62 4.77 -0.10
N TYR A 42 -12.98 4.04 -1.02
CA TYR A 42 -11.53 3.87 -1.04
C TYR A 42 -10.80 4.90 -1.94
N PHE A 43 -11.56 5.78 -2.61
CA PHE A 43 -11.03 6.87 -3.43
C PHE A 43 -11.76 8.16 -3.09
N ASP A 44 -11.14 8.99 -2.24
CA ASP A 44 -11.74 10.23 -1.76
C ASP A 44 -11.52 11.35 -2.77
N ASN A 45 -12.47 11.50 -3.70
CA ASN A 45 -12.44 12.54 -4.70
C ASN A 45 -13.86 13.03 -5.01
N ALA A 46 -14.12 14.32 -4.77
CA ALA A 46 -15.43 14.91 -4.98
C ALA A 46 -15.92 14.79 -6.44
N LEU A 47 -15.03 15.02 -7.42
CA LEU A 47 -15.37 14.92 -8.85
C LEU A 47 -15.70 13.48 -9.24
N PHE A 48 -15.00 12.50 -8.67
CA PHE A 48 -15.30 11.08 -8.88
C PHE A 48 -16.69 10.73 -8.35
N ASN A 49 -17.04 11.20 -7.15
CA ASN A 49 -18.36 10.95 -6.56
C ASN A 49 -19.48 11.54 -7.43
N ILE A 50 -19.28 12.74 -7.98
CA ILE A 50 -20.23 13.35 -8.92
C ILE A 50 -20.38 12.49 -10.18
N LEU A 51 -19.26 12.06 -10.79
CA LEU A 51 -19.29 11.16 -11.95
C LEU A 51 -19.96 9.82 -11.65
N TRP A 52 -19.72 9.26 -10.46
CA TRP A 52 -20.28 7.98 -10.03
C TRP A 52 -21.81 7.99 -9.92
N THR A 53 -22.36 9.11 -9.44
CA THR A 53 -23.81 9.32 -9.31
C THR A 53 -24.48 9.82 -10.59
N SER A 54 -23.71 10.17 -11.61
CA SER A 54 -24.24 10.72 -12.87
C SER A 54 -24.73 9.62 -13.80
N ASP A 55 -25.91 9.81 -14.39
CA ASP A 55 -26.44 8.93 -15.44
C ASP A 55 -25.66 9.02 -16.76
N GLN A 56 -24.79 10.04 -16.92
CA GLN A 56 -24.02 10.26 -18.14
C GLN A 56 -22.75 9.38 -18.21
N VAL A 57 -22.39 8.70 -17.12
CA VAL A 57 -21.16 7.90 -17.03
C VAL A 57 -21.48 6.49 -16.59
N ASN A 58 -20.89 5.50 -17.27
CA ASN A 58 -21.04 4.10 -16.88
C ASN A 58 -20.20 3.80 -15.63
N GLN A 59 -20.87 3.44 -14.54
CA GLN A 59 -20.27 3.06 -13.26
C GLN A 59 -19.25 1.92 -13.38
N TRP A 60 -19.42 0.98 -14.33
CA TRP A 60 -18.45 -0.10 -14.53
C TRP A 60 -17.09 0.41 -15.02
N VAL A 61 -17.07 1.47 -15.83
CA VAL A 61 -15.81 2.04 -16.31
C VAL A 61 -15.09 2.75 -15.17
N LEU A 62 -15.83 3.50 -14.35
CA LEU A 62 -15.28 4.13 -13.14
C LEU A 62 -14.76 3.08 -12.15
N LEU A 63 -15.50 1.99 -11.94
CA LEU A 63 -15.10 0.90 -11.06
C LEU A 63 -13.81 0.22 -11.56
N LEU A 64 -13.71 -0.06 -12.86
CA LEU A 64 -12.50 -0.64 -13.44
C LEU A 64 -11.31 0.32 -13.38
N ALA A 65 -11.56 1.63 -13.53
CA ALA A 65 -10.55 2.67 -13.40
C ALA A 65 -10.13 2.90 -11.94
N SER A 66 -10.96 2.60 -10.93
CA SER A 66 -10.59 2.76 -9.53
C SER A 66 -10.11 1.44 -8.88
N ALA A 67 -10.47 0.28 -9.44
CA ALA A 67 -10.11 -1.04 -8.93
C ALA A 67 -8.61 -1.27 -8.68
N PRO A 68 -7.66 -0.73 -9.49
CA PRO A 68 -6.24 -0.90 -9.22
C PRO A 68 -5.79 -0.33 -7.87
N ILE A 69 -6.50 0.64 -7.28
CA ILE A 69 -6.23 1.13 -5.92
C ILE A 69 -6.32 -0.01 -4.91
N LEU A 70 -7.39 -0.82 -4.97
CA LEU A 70 -7.55 -1.98 -4.08
C LEU A 70 -6.51 -3.06 -4.36
N LEU A 71 -6.12 -3.25 -5.63
CA LEU A 71 -5.04 -4.18 -5.98
C LEU A 71 -3.69 -3.75 -5.40
N PHE A 72 -3.38 -2.45 -5.40
CA PHE A 72 -2.18 -1.93 -4.74
C PHE A 72 -2.21 -2.19 -3.23
N VAL A 73 -3.36 -2.01 -2.57
CA VAL A 73 -3.52 -2.35 -1.14
C VAL A 73 -3.25 -3.84 -0.90
N VAL A 74 -3.87 -4.73 -1.66
CA VAL A 74 -3.66 -6.18 -1.50
C VAL A 74 -2.21 -6.58 -1.75
N ALA A 75 -1.59 -6.02 -2.80
CA ALA A 75 -0.18 -6.26 -3.10
C ALA A 75 0.75 -5.73 -1.99
N ALA A 76 0.42 -4.59 -1.38
CA ALA A 76 1.20 -4.00 -0.30
C ALA A 76 1.16 -4.92 0.94
N ILE A 77 -0.04 -5.41 1.28
CA ILE A 77 -0.25 -6.36 2.36
C ILE A 77 0.46 -7.68 2.11
N TYR A 78 0.50 -8.17 0.87
CA TYR A 78 1.27 -9.35 0.50
C TYR A 78 2.77 -9.18 0.84
N TRP A 79 3.39 -8.05 0.47
CA TRP A 79 4.80 -7.81 0.77
C TRP A 79 5.07 -7.67 2.27
N VAL A 80 4.17 -7.00 3.01
CA VAL A 80 4.25 -6.91 4.48
C VAL A 80 4.14 -8.30 5.12
N CYS A 81 3.19 -9.13 4.69
CA CYS A 81 3.03 -10.50 5.20
C CYS A 81 4.24 -11.37 4.88
N LYS A 82 4.83 -11.20 3.69
CA LYS A 82 6.05 -11.88 3.29
C LYS A 82 7.24 -11.47 4.15
N LEU A 83 7.38 -10.17 4.45
CA LEU A 83 8.37 -9.65 5.40
C LEU A 83 8.21 -10.26 6.79
N LEU A 84 6.99 -10.26 7.34
CA LEU A 84 6.69 -10.85 8.65
C LEU A 84 6.98 -12.35 8.68
N SER A 85 6.72 -13.07 7.58
CA SER A 85 7.07 -14.50 7.46
C SER A 85 8.60 -14.73 7.46
N LEU A 86 9.39 -13.83 6.88
CA LEU A 86 10.85 -13.90 6.96
C LEU A 86 11.34 -13.64 8.39
N PHE A 87 10.72 -12.70 9.10
CA PHE A 87 11.03 -12.41 10.50
C PHE A 87 10.64 -13.55 11.44
N GLU A 88 9.51 -14.21 11.23
CA GLU A 88 9.12 -15.45 11.95
C GLU A 88 10.20 -16.53 11.83
N LYS A 89 10.83 -16.64 10.66
CA LYS A 89 11.90 -17.61 10.40
C LYS A 89 13.28 -17.14 10.91
N GLY A 90 13.37 -15.98 11.54
CA GLY A 90 14.64 -15.39 12.00
C GLY A 90 15.51 -14.78 10.89
N MET A 91 14.98 -14.64 9.67
CA MET A 91 15.72 -14.14 8.51
C MET A 91 15.63 -12.61 8.38
N PHE A 92 16.10 -11.88 9.40
CA PHE A 92 15.97 -10.42 9.49
C PHE A 92 16.76 -9.66 8.41
N PHE A 93 17.99 -10.10 8.10
CA PHE A 93 18.90 -9.43 7.17
C PHE A 93 19.15 -10.25 5.90
N SER A 94 18.21 -11.10 5.50
CA SER A 94 18.36 -11.89 4.28
C SER A 94 18.22 -11.02 3.02
N HIS A 95 18.85 -11.45 1.92
CA HIS A 95 18.63 -10.82 0.60
C HIS A 95 17.14 -10.81 0.21
N GLN A 96 16.39 -11.82 0.65
CA GLN A 96 14.95 -11.91 0.45
C GLN A 96 14.19 -10.81 1.21
N CYS A 97 14.61 -10.48 2.44
CA CYS A 97 14.03 -9.39 3.22
C CYS A 97 14.22 -8.05 2.49
N PHE A 98 15.43 -7.78 2.02
CA PHE A 98 15.73 -6.56 1.27
C PHE A 98 14.93 -6.45 -0.04
N ARG A 99 14.79 -7.55 -0.80
CA ARG A 99 13.91 -7.58 -1.99
C ARG A 99 12.46 -7.27 -1.66
N CYS A 100 11.94 -7.76 -0.52
CA CYS A 100 10.57 -7.45 -0.10
C CYS A 100 10.40 -5.96 0.22
N PHE A 101 11.37 -5.34 0.90
CA PHE A 101 11.37 -3.89 1.14
C PHE A 101 11.40 -3.09 -0.15
N ILE A 102 12.30 -3.40 -1.08
CA ILE A 102 12.39 -2.69 -2.37
C ILE A 102 11.09 -2.81 -3.17
N ASN A 103 10.52 -4.01 -3.28
CA ASN A 103 9.27 -4.21 -4.01
C ASN A 103 8.11 -3.46 -3.36
N PHE A 104 8.07 -3.39 -2.02
CA PHE A 104 7.08 -2.60 -1.29
C PHE A 104 7.23 -1.10 -1.59
N ILE A 105 8.46 -0.58 -1.61
CA ILE A 105 8.73 0.82 -1.95
C ILE A 105 8.27 1.13 -3.39
N PHE A 106 8.67 0.32 -4.37
CA PHE A 106 8.24 0.52 -5.77
C PHE A 106 6.71 0.43 -5.92
N LEU A 107 6.08 -0.50 -5.20
CA LEU A 107 4.63 -0.62 -5.20
C LEU A 107 3.95 0.65 -4.66
N LYS A 108 4.47 1.22 -3.57
CA LYS A 108 3.95 2.47 -3.00
C LYS A 108 4.14 3.64 -3.97
N ILE A 109 5.32 3.77 -4.60
CA ILE A 109 5.56 4.77 -5.66
C ILE A 109 4.55 4.60 -6.81
N ALA A 110 4.38 3.37 -7.31
CA ALA A 110 3.44 3.09 -8.39
C ALA A 110 1.99 3.41 -7.99
N SER A 111 1.59 3.08 -6.76
CA SER A 111 0.28 3.40 -6.21
C SER A 111 0.04 4.90 -6.14
N THR A 112 1.01 5.68 -5.65
CA THR A 112 0.91 7.15 -5.58
C THR A 112 0.83 7.76 -6.97
N VAL A 113 1.67 7.33 -7.91
CA VAL A 113 1.62 7.80 -9.32
C VAL A 113 0.26 7.49 -9.94
N TYR A 114 -0.27 6.29 -9.69
CA TYR A 114 -1.58 5.89 -10.18
C TYR A 114 -2.71 6.74 -9.60
N TYR A 115 -2.68 7.00 -8.29
CA TYR A 115 -3.67 7.85 -7.61
C TYR A 115 -3.71 9.26 -8.20
N ILE A 116 -2.52 9.85 -8.45
CA ILE A 116 -2.39 11.17 -9.09
C ILE A 116 -2.96 11.11 -10.53
N ALA A 117 -2.58 10.10 -11.31
CA ALA A 117 -3.04 9.94 -12.68
C ALA A 117 -4.56 9.77 -12.75
N LEU A 118 -5.16 8.98 -11.84
CA LEU A 118 -6.60 8.81 -11.76
C LEU A 118 -7.30 10.10 -11.36
N THR A 119 -6.78 10.82 -10.36
CA THR A 119 -7.33 12.12 -9.92
C THR A 119 -7.35 13.14 -11.06
N LEU A 120 -6.25 13.25 -11.80
CA LEU A 120 -6.18 14.10 -12.99
C LEU A 120 -7.13 13.63 -14.09
N GLY A 121 -7.16 12.32 -14.37
CA GLY A 121 -8.03 11.72 -15.39
C GLY A 121 -9.52 11.97 -15.10
N VAL A 122 -9.94 11.79 -13.85
CA VAL A 122 -11.27 12.12 -13.34
C VAL A 122 -11.57 13.61 -13.52
N GLY A 123 -10.62 14.48 -13.20
CA GLY A 123 -10.75 15.92 -13.41
C GLY A 123 -10.98 16.31 -14.86
N PHE A 124 -10.20 15.75 -15.80
CA PHE A 124 -10.39 15.97 -17.23
C PHE A 124 -11.73 15.42 -17.72
N TRP A 125 -12.14 14.24 -17.23
CA TRP A 125 -13.41 13.63 -17.61
C TRP A 125 -14.60 14.45 -17.12
N HIS A 126 -14.56 14.89 -15.85
CA HIS A 126 -15.57 15.79 -15.30
C HIS A 126 -15.67 17.08 -16.10
N LYS A 127 -14.54 17.71 -16.43
CA LYS A 127 -14.52 18.92 -17.25
C LYS A 127 -15.15 18.71 -18.63
N ALA A 128 -14.90 17.57 -19.26
CA ALA A 128 -15.43 17.25 -20.58
C ALA A 128 -16.96 17.09 -20.59
N ILE A 129 -17.54 16.65 -19.47
CA ILE A 129 -18.98 16.39 -19.34
C ILE A 129 -19.74 17.61 -18.79
N PHE A 130 -19.21 18.23 -17.73
CA PHE A 130 -19.92 19.26 -16.96
C PHE A 130 -19.37 20.68 -17.15
N GLY A 131 -18.28 20.86 -17.91
CA GLY A 131 -17.73 22.18 -18.25
C GLY A 131 -16.84 22.81 -17.18
N ASP A 132 -17.17 22.61 -15.90
CA ASP A 132 -16.39 23.10 -14.76
C ASP A 132 -15.66 21.95 -14.05
N ALA A 133 -14.37 22.14 -13.75
CA ALA A 133 -13.61 21.22 -12.92
C ALA A 133 -12.48 21.95 -12.20
N GLU A 134 -12.56 22.03 -10.87
CA GLU A 134 -11.42 22.35 -10.03
C GLU A 134 -10.81 21.04 -9.53
N VAL A 135 -9.62 20.72 -10.02
CA VAL A 135 -8.91 19.51 -9.59
C VAL A 135 -8.10 19.83 -8.35
N VAL A 136 -8.58 19.37 -7.20
CA VAL A 136 -7.85 19.43 -5.94
C VAL A 136 -6.96 18.19 -5.84
N LEU A 137 -5.65 18.40 -5.93
CA LEU A 137 -4.66 17.36 -5.64
C LEU A 137 -4.20 17.50 -4.19
N THR A 138 -4.73 16.65 -3.33
CA THR A 138 -4.22 16.49 -1.98
C THR A 138 -2.98 15.61 -2.04
N ILE A 139 -1.81 16.18 -1.75
CA ILE A 139 -0.59 15.41 -1.55
C ILE A 139 -0.47 15.13 -0.06
N ASP A 140 -0.69 13.87 0.29
CA ASP A 140 -0.54 13.33 1.62
C ASP A 140 0.95 13.23 1.98
N PHE A 141 1.46 14.27 2.64
CA PHE A 141 2.86 14.37 3.05
C PHE A 141 3.30 13.23 3.99
N ASP A 142 2.37 12.65 4.75
CA ASP A 142 2.58 11.48 5.59
C ASP A 142 3.01 10.25 4.77
N GLU A 143 2.46 10.08 3.57
CA GLU A 143 2.83 8.98 2.67
C GLU A 143 4.27 9.15 2.15
N LEU A 144 4.68 10.39 1.85
CA LEU A 144 6.06 10.72 1.46
C LEU A 144 7.06 10.50 2.59
N ILE A 145 6.72 10.91 3.82
CA ILE A 145 7.56 10.68 5.01
C ILE A 145 7.69 9.16 5.27
N THR A 146 6.60 8.41 5.12
CA THR A 146 6.59 6.96 5.28
C THR A 146 7.51 6.28 4.26
N LEU A 147 7.43 6.68 2.99
CA LEU A 147 8.33 6.21 1.93
C LEU A 147 9.79 6.50 2.24
N GLY A 148 10.11 7.73 2.68
CA GLY A 148 11.46 8.11 3.08
C GLY A 148 11.98 7.28 4.27
N LEU A 149 11.14 7.06 5.28
CA LEU A 149 11.50 6.29 6.46
C LEU A 149 11.72 4.80 6.12
N LEU A 150 10.91 4.23 5.22
CA LEU A 150 11.12 2.88 4.71
C LEU A 150 12.42 2.73 3.92
N ALA A 151 12.77 3.73 3.10
CA ALA A 151 14.04 3.74 2.38
C ALA A 151 15.25 3.83 3.34
N ILE A 152 15.16 4.65 4.39
CA ILE A 152 16.18 4.74 5.44
C ILE A 152 16.30 3.41 6.19
N VAL A 153 15.18 2.81 6.61
CA VAL A 153 15.20 1.50 7.28
C VAL A 153 15.83 0.44 6.38
N ALA A 154 15.48 0.39 5.09
CA ALA A 154 16.09 -0.55 4.15
C ALA A 154 17.61 -0.34 4.01
N TYR A 155 18.07 0.92 3.98
CA TYR A 155 19.49 1.25 3.95
C TYR A 155 20.21 0.83 5.25
N LEU A 156 19.64 1.14 6.41
CA LEU A 156 20.20 0.77 7.71
C LEU A 156 20.28 -0.75 7.88
N LEU A 157 19.25 -1.49 7.44
CA LEU A 157 19.27 -2.96 7.45
C LEU A 157 20.38 -3.52 6.55
N LYS A 158 20.65 -2.89 5.41
CA LYS A 158 21.74 -3.28 4.52
C LYS A 158 23.10 -3.03 5.17
N ALA A 159 23.32 -1.84 5.74
CA ALA A 159 24.56 -1.48 6.41
C ALA A 159 24.84 -2.37 7.63
N ALA A 160 23.82 -2.67 8.44
CA ALA A 160 23.94 -3.56 9.59
C ALA A 160 24.36 -4.98 9.17
N LYS A 161 23.86 -5.45 8.01
CA LYS A 161 24.26 -6.74 7.46
C LYS A 161 25.72 -6.76 7.02
N GLU A 162 26.17 -5.73 6.30
CA GLU A 162 27.57 -5.62 5.86
C GLU A 162 28.52 -5.69 7.08
N ILE A 163 28.18 -5.04 8.19
CA ILE A 163 28.94 -5.09 9.45
C ILE A 163 28.91 -6.49 10.11
N GLU A 164 27.78 -7.21 10.04
CA GLU A 164 27.68 -8.58 10.58
C GLU A 164 28.50 -9.57 9.75
N ASP A 165 28.50 -9.41 8.43
CA ASP A 165 29.25 -10.25 7.50
C ASP A 165 30.77 -9.99 7.65
N GLU A 166 31.21 -8.74 7.78
CA GLU A 166 32.62 -8.39 8.06
C GLU A 166 33.10 -8.99 9.40
N ASN A 167 32.34 -8.84 10.48
CA ASN A 167 32.73 -9.39 11.79
C ASN A 167 32.83 -10.92 11.82
N LYS A 168 32.15 -11.64 10.90
CA LYS A 168 32.28 -13.09 10.76
C LYS A 168 33.52 -13.52 9.98
N GLU A 169 34.09 -12.66 9.14
CA GLU A 169 35.36 -12.95 8.44
C GLU A 169 36.59 -12.74 9.35
N PHE A 170 36.46 -11.97 10.43
CA PHE A 170 37.55 -11.69 11.38
C PHE A 170 37.62 -12.64 12.60
N ILE A 171 36.68 -13.58 12.77
CA ILE A 171 36.66 -14.58 13.85
C ILE A 171 37.06 -15.96 13.32
#